data_AF-A0A382KRG0-F1
#
_entry.id   AF-A0A382KRG0-F1
#
_cell.length_a   1.000
_cell.length_b   1.000
_cell.length_c   1.000
_cell.angle_alpha   90.00
_cell.angle_beta   90.00
_cell.angle_gamma   90.00
#
_symmetry.space_group_name_H-M   'P 1'
#
loop_
_entity.id
_entity.type
_entity.pdbx_description
1 polymer ?
#
loop_
_entity_poly.entity_id
_entity_poly.type
_entity_poly.pdbx_seq_one_letter_code
_entity_poly.pdbx_strand_id
1 'polypeptide(L)'
;MIGKKLGQTRVYDVEGNAVCVTVVHAGPNRVVQRKSTEGKDGYNAVQLGYDDQAKEFRVSKPLQGHFKKQGSALTKLVMEFRDFSLEVDEGDTVPVTVFEPGDFVDVIAKTKGRGFQGVVKRWNFGGGPKTHG
;
A
#
# COMPACT_ATOMS: atom_id res chain seq x y z
N MET A 1 2.91 3.86 4.84
CA MET A 1 2.05 2.80 5.40
C MET A 1 1.41 2.00 4.26
N ILE A 2 1.06 0.73 4.49
CA ILE A 2 0.33 -0.13 3.55
C ILE A 2 -1.13 -0.27 4.02
N GLY A 3 -2.07 -0.20 3.08
CA GLY A 3 -3.49 -0.38 3.36
C GLY A 3 -4.24 -1.06 2.24
N LYS A 4 -5.41 -1.62 2.56
CA LYS A 4 -6.35 -2.22 1.60
C LYS A 4 -7.55 -1.31 1.39
N LYS A 5 -7.78 -0.87 0.15
CA LYS A 5 -9.03 -0.19 -0.24
C LYS A 5 -10.21 -1.15 -0.02
N LEU A 6 -11.12 -0.79 0.89
CA LEU A 6 -12.35 -1.55 1.16
C LEU A 6 -13.49 -1.12 0.25
N GLY A 7 -13.62 0.19 0.02
CA GLY A 7 -14.73 0.74 -0.75
C GLY A 7 -14.78 2.25 -0.70
N GLN A 8 -15.89 2.81 -1.18
CA GLN A 8 -16.19 4.24 -1.15
C GLN A 8 -17.53 4.45 -0.48
N THR A 9 -17.62 5.53 0.29
CA THR A 9 -18.86 5.98 0.92
C THR A 9 -18.91 7.51 0.88
N ARG A 10 -19.97 8.09 1.43
CA ARG A 10 -20.09 9.52 1.66
C ARG A 10 -20.25 9.81 3.14
N VAL A 11 -19.68 10.91 3.58
CA VAL A 11 -19.89 11.50 4.90
C VAL A 11 -20.41 12.91 4.73
N TYR A 12 -21.13 13.42 5.71
CA TYR A 12 -21.54 14.82 5.72
C TYR A 12 -20.59 15.59 6.62
N ASP A 13 -20.11 16.74 6.14
CA ASP A 13 -19.35 17.66 6.99
C ASP A 13 -20.28 18.44 7.93
N VAL A 14 -19.68 19.30 8.75
CA VAL A 14 -20.42 20.13 9.72
C VAL A 14 -21.35 21.15 9.08
N GLU A 15 -21.12 21.49 7.80
CA GLU A 15 -21.94 22.42 7.01
C GLU A 15 -23.08 21.71 6.26
N GLY A 16 -23.11 20.38 6.29
CA GLY A 16 -24.10 19.54 5.62
C GLY A 16 -23.73 19.18 4.18
N ASN A 17 -22.51 19.46 3.71
CA ASN A 17 -22.05 19.07 2.39
C ASN A 17 -21.71 17.57 2.36
N ALA A 18 -22.08 16.90 1.27
CA ALA A 18 -21.77 15.48 1.06
C ALA A 18 -20.35 15.32 0.47
N VAL A 19 -19.44 14.73 1.25
CA VAL A 19 -18.05 14.47 0.86
C VAL A 19 -17.85 12.99 0.52
N CYS A 20 -17.35 12.70 -0.68
CA CYS A 20 -17.02 11.33 -1.09
C CYS A 20 -15.69 10.90 -0.49
N VAL A 21 -15.68 9.78 0.23
CA VAL A 21 -14.50 9.26 0.93
C VAL A 21 -14.21 7.81 0.54
N THR A 22 -12.94 7.44 0.58
CA THR A 22 -12.49 6.05 0.38
C THR A 22 -12.14 5.44 1.73
N VAL A 23 -12.74 4.30 2.05
CA VAL A 23 -12.40 3.56 3.28
C VAL A 23 -11.20 2.68 2.98
N VAL A 24 -10.11 2.89 3.73
CA VAL A 24 -8.88 2.11 3.65
C VAL A 24 -8.68 1.37 4.96
N HIS A 25 -8.60 0.04 4.89
CA HIS A 25 -8.19 -0.77 6.03
C HIS A 25 -6.67 -0.78 6.10
N ALA A 26 -6.12 -0.05 7.07
CA ALA A 26 -4.72 -0.07 7.42
C ALA A 26 -4.51 -1.08 8.56
N GLY A 27 -4.64 -2.39 8.25
CA GLY A 27 -4.35 -3.48 9.19
C GLY A 27 -2.95 -3.36 9.82
N PRO A 28 -2.51 -4.33 10.65
CA PRO A 28 -1.22 -4.19 11.31
C PRO A 28 -0.10 -4.03 10.28
N ASN A 29 0.65 -2.94 10.40
CA ASN A 29 1.81 -2.63 9.59
C ASN A 29 3.06 -2.91 10.43
N ARG A 30 3.62 -4.11 10.30
CA ARG A 30 4.78 -4.55 11.08
C ARG A 30 6.09 -4.18 10.42
N VAL A 31 7.06 -3.72 11.19
CA VAL A 31 8.42 -3.50 10.69
C VAL A 31 9.11 -4.85 10.58
N VAL A 32 9.41 -5.26 9.35
CA VAL A 32 10.03 -6.55 9.04
C VAL A 32 11.55 -6.44 9.05
N GLN A 33 12.09 -5.36 8.51
CA GLN A 33 13.53 -5.12 8.43
C GLN A 33 13.79 -3.63 8.33
N ARG A 34 14.84 -3.16 9.03
CA ARG A 34 15.42 -1.84 8.81
C ARG A 34 16.67 -1.96 7.95
N LYS A 35 16.78 -1.10 6.94
CA LYS A 35 17.94 -0.99 6.05
C LYS A 35 18.66 0.32 6.34
N SER A 36 19.98 0.25 6.38
CA SER A 36 20.84 1.42 6.61
C SER A 36 21.88 1.57 5.50
N THR A 37 22.28 2.81 5.27
CA THR A 37 23.33 3.16 4.30
C THR A 37 24.69 2.53 4.65
N GLU A 38 25.02 2.45 5.94
CA GLU A 38 26.27 1.81 6.42
C GLU A 38 26.22 0.28 6.38
N GLY A 39 25.02 -0.28 6.22
CA GLY A 39 24.77 -1.71 6.19
C GLY A 39 25.04 -2.35 4.83
N LYS A 40 24.61 -3.61 4.70
CA LYS A 40 24.76 -4.40 3.46
C LYS A 40 23.88 -3.91 2.30
N ASP A 41 22.81 -3.17 2.62
CA ASP A 41 21.82 -2.71 1.65
C ASP A 41 22.26 -1.45 0.90
N GLY A 42 23.08 -0.59 1.53
CA GLY A 42 23.65 0.61 0.91
C GLY A 42 22.68 1.79 0.78
N TYR A 43 21.52 1.75 1.46
CA TYR A 43 20.57 2.86 1.51
C TYR A 43 19.63 2.76 2.74
N ASN A 44 19.01 3.87 3.10
CA ASN A 44 18.06 3.94 4.21
C ASN A 44 16.63 3.61 3.76
N ALA A 45 16.05 2.58 4.36
CA ALA A 45 14.66 2.21 4.13
C ALA A 45 14.10 1.35 5.26
N VAL A 46 12.78 1.31 5.34
CA VAL A 46 12.05 0.40 6.24
C VAL A 46 11.16 -0.52 5.41
N GLN A 47 11.28 -1.82 5.67
CA GLN A 47 10.42 -2.83 5.10
C GLN A 47 9.22 -3.03 6.03
N LEU A 48 8.02 -2.74 5.53
CA LEU A 48 6.76 -2.94 6.25
C LEU A 48 6.02 -4.16 5.71
N GLY A 49 5.52 -4.99 6.63
CA GLY A 49 4.63 -6.10 6.40
C GLY A 49 3.20 -5.72 6.73
N TYR A 50 2.28 -5.96 5.82
CA TYR A 50 0.85 -5.68 5.97
C TYR A 50 0.06 -6.95 6.26
N ASP A 51 -0.72 -6.89 7.34
CA ASP A 51 -1.72 -7.88 7.75
C ASP A 51 -1.11 -9.26 8.08
N ASP A 52 -1.44 -9.79 9.24
CA ASP A 52 -0.82 -11.01 9.76
C ASP A 52 -1.24 -12.22 8.92
N GLN A 53 -0.25 -13.04 8.55
CA GLN A 53 -0.45 -14.31 7.88
C GLN A 53 -0.42 -15.44 8.90
N ALA A 54 -1.59 -15.77 9.44
CA ALA A 54 -1.73 -16.85 10.43
C ALA A 54 -1.34 -18.24 9.90
N LYS A 55 -1.43 -18.47 8.58
CA LYS A 55 -1.16 -19.78 7.96
C LYS A 55 0.24 -19.81 7.36
N GLU A 56 1.17 -20.45 8.05
CA GLU A 56 2.58 -20.53 7.67
C GLU A 56 2.80 -21.12 6.25
N PHE A 57 2.04 -22.15 5.87
CA PHE A 57 2.15 -22.78 4.54
C PHE A 57 1.79 -21.86 3.36
N ARG A 58 1.19 -20.68 3.62
CA ARG A 58 0.94 -19.67 2.59
C ARG A 58 2.14 -18.76 2.32
N VAL A 59 3.19 -18.89 3.12
CA VAL A 59 4.46 -18.17 2.95
C VAL A 59 5.49 -19.16 2.43
N SER A 60 6.30 -18.76 1.46
CA SER A 60 7.37 -19.61 0.94
C SER A 60 8.48 -19.79 2.00
N LYS A 61 9.17 -20.93 1.99
CA LYS A 61 10.26 -21.22 2.95
C LYS A 61 11.34 -20.12 3.02
N PRO A 62 11.80 -19.52 1.92
CA PRO A 62 12.78 -18.42 2.00
C PRO A 62 12.25 -17.20 2.75
N LEU A 63 10.98 -16.82 2.52
CA LEU A 63 10.35 -15.71 3.22
C LEU A 63 10.14 -16.01 4.70
N GLN A 64 9.76 -17.24 5.07
CA GLN A 64 9.68 -17.65 6.47
C GLN A 64 11.04 -17.51 7.18
N GLY A 65 12.13 -17.92 6.52
CA GLY A 65 13.48 -17.74 7.03
C GLY A 65 13.85 -16.26 7.22
N HIS A 66 13.43 -15.40 6.29
CA HIS A 66 13.59 -13.95 6.40
C HIS A 66 12.86 -13.37 7.62
N PHE A 67 11.57 -13.67 7.78
CA PHE A 67 10.79 -13.21 8.94
C PHE A 67 11.37 -13.72 10.27
N LYS A 68 11.78 -15.00 10.31
CA LYS A 68 12.38 -15.60 11.50
C LYS A 68 13.70 -14.95 11.89
N LYS A 69 14.54 -14.59 10.92
CA LYS A 69 15.81 -13.90 11.15
C LYS A 69 15.61 -12.54 11.82
N GLN A 70 14.57 -11.82 11.42
CA GLN A 70 14.28 -10.46 11.90
C GLN A 70 13.30 -10.43 13.09
N GLY A 71 12.92 -11.59 13.65
CA GLY A 71 11.98 -11.66 14.76
C GLY A 71 10.56 -11.15 14.47
N SER A 72 10.22 -10.93 13.20
CA SER A 72 8.91 -10.39 12.78
C SER A 72 7.88 -11.50 12.59
N ALA A 73 6.61 -11.18 12.82
CA ALA A 73 5.50 -12.05 12.43
C ALA A 73 5.42 -12.21 10.90
N LEU A 74 4.85 -13.34 10.47
CA LEU A 74 4.53 -13.58 9.06
C LEU A 74 3.45 -12.60 8.60
N THR A 75 3.65 -11.96 7.45
CA THR A 75 2.70 -10.99 6.88
C THR A 75 2.29 -11.36 5.45
N LYS A 76 1.15 -10.83 4.99
CA LYS A 76 0.60 -11.18 3.66
C LYS A 76 1.26 -10.43 2.51
N LEU A 77 1.69 -9.21 2.76
CA LEU A 77 2.33 -8.35 1.78
C LEU A 77 3.49 -7.63 2.44
N VAL A 78 4.61 -7.51 1.75
CA VAL A 78 5.78 -6.80 2.23
C VAL A 78 6.16 -5.76 1.20
N MET A 79 6.29 -4.49 1.63
CA MET A 79 6.70 -3.38 0.78
C MET A 79 7.78 -2.56 1.50
N GLU A 80 8.60 -1.89 0.71
CA GLU A 80 9.70 -1.07 1.21
C GLU A 80 9.37 0.41 1.06
N PHE A 81 9.69 1.19 2.08
CA PHE A 81 9.54 2.63 2.12
C PHE A 81 10.93 3.24 2.32
N ARG A 82 11.39 4.00 1.33
CA ARG A 82 12.62 4.79 1.43
C ARG A 82 12.37 6.06 2.21
N ASP A 83 13.44 6.63 2.76
CA ASP A 83 13.43 7.91 3.47
C ASP A 83 12.36 7.94 4.59
N PHE A 84 12.30 6.83 5.34
CA PHE A 84 11.32 6.65 6.40
C PHE A 84 11.69 7.56 7.59
N SER A 85 10.81 8.51 7.91
CA SER A 85 11.06 9.55 8.91
C SER A 85 10.87 9.10 10.36
N LEU A 86 10.10 8.03 10.59
CA LEU A 86 9.84 7.52 11.93
C LEU A 86 10.98 6.62 12.39
N GLU A 87 11.46 6.84 13.61
CA GLU A 87 12.36 5.90 14.28
C GLU A 87 11.53 4.69 14.73
N VAL A 88 11.82 3.54 14.13
CA VAL A 88 11.13 2.28 14.39
C VAL A 88 12.15 1.14 14.39
N ASP A 89 11.93 0.17 15.27
CA ASP A 89 12.74 -1.03 15.39
C ASP A 89 12.07 -2.23 14.71
N GLU A 90 12.85 -3.27 14.47
CA GLU A 90 12.35 -4.52 13.88
C GLU A 90 11.35 -5.20 14.82
N GLY A 91 10.20 -5.60 14.30
CA GLY A 91 9.09 -6.16 15.08
C GLY A 91 8.04 -5.14 15.54
N ASP A 92 8.34 -3.85 15.47
CA ASP A 92 7.39 -2.80 15.82
C ASP A 92 6.16 -2.80 14.91
N THR A 93 5.07 -2.22 15.41
CA THR A 93 3.84 -2.03 14.62
C THR A 93 3.57 -0.55 14.46
N VAL A 94 3.52 -0.08 13.21
CA VAL A 94 3.20 1.30 12.86
C VAL A 94 1.69 1.52 12.95
N PRO A 95 1.20 2.36 13.89
CA PRO A 95 -0.24 2.59 14.06
C PRO A 95 -0.78 3.57 13.02
N VAL A 96 -2.09 3.56 12.78
CA VAL A 96 -2.76 4.53 11.88
C VAL A 96 -2.70 5.96 12.43
N THR A 97 -2.50 6.11 13.74
CA THR A 97 -2.38 7.39 14.44
C THR A 97 -1.16 8.22 14.04
N VAL A 98 -0.31 7.70 13.15
CA VAL A 98 0.75 8.50 12.49
C VAL A 98 0.18 9.56 11.55
N PHE A 99 -1.09 9.46 11.17
CA PHE A 99 -1.80 10.46 10.38
C PHE A 99 -2.78 11.22 11.26
N GLU A 100 -2.81 12.53 11.09
CA GLU A 100 -3.78 13.41 11.74
C GLU A 100 -4.87 13.84 10.74
N PRO A 101 -6.11 14.07 11.20
CA PRO A 101 -7.16 14.60 10.33
C PRO A 101 -6.74 15.95 9.73
N GLY A 102 -6.74 16.04 8.40
CA GLY A 102 -6.28 17.23 7.66
C GLY A 102 -4.97 17.03 6.92
N ASP A 103 -4.23 15.96 7.22
CA ASP A 103 -3.01 15.61 6.51
C ASP A 103 -3.29 15.30 5.04
N PHE A 104 -2.45 15.88 4.17
CA PHE A 104 -2.38 15.47 2.77
C PHE A 104 -1.46 14.26 2.65
N VAL A 105 -1.95 13.21 2.00
CA VAL A 105 -1.22 11.94 1.87
C VAL A 105 -1.05 11.55 0.41
N ASP A 106 0.15 11.06 0.07
CA ASP A 106 0.43 10.46 -1.22
C ASP A 106 0.06 8.97 -1.23
N VAL A 107 -0.71 8.56 -2.23
CA VAL A 107 -1.22 7.18 -2.33
C VAL A 107 -0.78 6.53 -3.63
N ILE A 108 -0.07 5.41 -3.51
CA ILE A 108 0.31 4.56 -4.63
C ILE A 108 -0.53 3.28 -4.61
N ALA A 109 -1.18 2.98 -5.74
CA ALA A 109 -1.94 1.75 -5.90
C ALA A 109 -1.91 1.24 -7.34
N LYS A 110 -2.07 -0.07 -7.50
CA LYS A 110 -2.30 -0.66 -8.83
C LYS A 110 -3.71 -0.30 -9.30
N THR A 111 -3.81 0.43 -10.40
CA THR A 111 -5.10 0.76 -11.03
C THR A 111 -5.81 -0.48 -11.57
N LYS A 112 -7.13 -0.45 -11.64
CA LYS A 112 -7.92 -1.55 -12.21
C LYS A 112 -7.55 -1.76 -13.68
N GLY A 113 -6.98 -2.92 -14.00
CA GLY A 113 -6.72 -3.34 -15.36
C GLY A 113 -8.02 -3.43 -16.17
N ARG A 114 -7.96 -3.00 -17.43
CA ARG A 114 -9.13 -2.97 -18.32
C ARG A 114 -9.00 -3.87 -19.56
N GLY A 115 -8.02 -4.80 -19.56
CA GLY A 115 -7.74 -5.73 -20.66
C GLY A 115 -7.14 -5.08 -21.91
N PHE A 116 -7.17 -5.81 -23.03
CA PHE A 116 -6.81 -5.26 -24.34
C PHE A 116 -7.83 -4.17 -24.73
N GLN A 117 -7.34 -2.99 -25.13
CA GLN A 117 -8.18 -1.85 -25.48
C GLN A 117 -7.80 -1.28 -26.83
N GLY A 118 -8.82 -0.96 -27.65
CA GLY A 118 -8.64 -0.16 -28.86
C GLY A 118 -8.21 1.27 -28.56
N VAL A 119 -7.69 1.95 -29.59
CA VAL A 119 -7.08 3.29 -29.48
C VAL A 119 -8.04 4.37 -29.00
N VAL A 120 -9.33 4.27 -29.36
CA VAL A 120 -10.37 5.21 -28.89
C VAL A 120 -10.50 5.15 -27.36
N LYS A 121 -10.59 3.95 -26.78
CA LYS A 121 -10.79 3.79 -25.33
C LYS A 121 -9.52 4.09 -24.52
N ARG A 122 -8.33 3.79 -25.08
CA ARG A 122 -7.05 3.96 -24.40
C ARG A 122 -6.50 5.39 -24.48
N TRP A 123 -6.70 6.04 -25.62
CA TRP A 123 -6.07 7.33 -25.95
C TRP A 123 -7.06 8.42 -26.34
N ASN A 124 -8.37 8.15 -26.24
CA ASN A 124 -9.44 9.10 -26.57
C ASN A 124 -9.40 9.60 -28.03
N PHE A 125 -9.01 8.74 -28.98
CA PHE A 125 -9.03 9.08 -30.41
C PHE A 125 -10.47 9.23 -30.92
N GLY A 126 -10.71 10.14 -31.87
CA GLY A 126 -12.07 10.46 -32.37
C GLY A 126 -12.76 9.37 -33.20
N GLY A 127 -12.03 8.37 -33.70
CA GLY A 127 -12.54 7.37 -34.64
C GLY A 127 -12.74 7.93 -36.06
N GLY A 128 -13.22 7.09 -36.97
CA GLY A 128 -13.57 7.48 -38.34
C GLY A 128 -15.03 7.90 -38.49
N PRO A 129 -15.42 8.45 -39.66
CA PRO A 129 -16.83 8.67 -40.02
C PRO A 129 -17.64 7.37 -39.89
N LYS A 130 -18.90 7.49 -39.46
CA LYS A 130 -19.77 6.31 -39.25
C LYS A 130 -20.49 5.83 -40.52
N THR A 131 -20.66 6.71 -41.52
CA THR A 131 -21.63 6.51 -42.62
C THR A 131 -21.00 6.42 -44.01
N HIS A 132 -19.70 6.67 -44.15
CA HIS A 132 -18.98 6.58 -45.42
C HIS A 132 -17.79 5.65 -45.22
N GLY A 133 -17.98 4.39 -45.62
CA GLY A 133 -17.05 3.27 -45.41
C GLY A 133 -15.62 3.60 -45.84
#